data_AF-A0A6C0HJ66-F1
#
_entry.id   AF-A0A6C0HJ66-F1
#
_cell.length_a   1.000
_cell.length_b   1.000
_cell.length_c   1.000
_cell.angle_alpha   90.00
_cell.angle_beta   90.00
_cell.angle_gamma   90.00
#
_symmetry.space_group_name_H-M   'P 1'
#
loop_
_entity.id
_entity.type
_entity.pdbx_description
1 polymer ?
#
loop_
_entity_poly.entity_id
_entity_poly.type
_entity_poly.pdbx_seq_one_letter_code
_entity_poly.pdbx_strand_id
1 'polypeptide(L)'
;MLHNNTVFKELVERYPTWGELEAYLESEEGGRFRVVDRKEDTCLIRYERGVSNMELPHSKWFRSVVWNTIANRPICIAPPKTTAEPFALSGEWVCQEWLEGFMINAYKLAGDDTLYITSRSRLESSGRFYSAKTFRHMFVEAYTGWKIKAEEPVEWLIQGEAKNFPSPDSALGETAVFVSFLVQHTEHRIVQPVQENRLWAIHKGTVYDDGRMLMEDSPSAPPLTLWNQPTAYSIPEDTNVTSWIQKEITVTPWTFQGFVVKDRQGNRWRFSSPTHLAVKSLRGNTPHSLERFVQLYQQNLFHMYLQYYPEDTNLFTFHYESMMRLIEWIHVQYVALHVRHACGISDIDKMFHPHLYSLHGQYITRLRASGKKLTANDVYEYLHKQPWQRVAFLLQRTEDTYLSLVRSET
;
A
#
# COMPACT_ATOMS: atom_id res chain seq x y z
N MET A 1 14.67 18.95 -10.20
CA MET A 1 14.74 18.82 -11.69
C MET A 1 13.39 19.23 -12.26
N LEU A 2 13.32 19.94 -13.40
CA LEU A 2 12.05 20.39 -13.99
C LEU A 2 11.65 19.55 -15.21
N HIS A 3 10.37 19.22 -15.32
CA HIS A 3 9.76 18.48 -16.41
C HIS A 3 8.62 19.32 -16.99
N ASN A 4 8.79 19.82 -18.21
CA ASN A 4 7.69 20.40 -18.96
C ASN A 4 7.04 19.29 -19.80
N ASN A 5 5.73 19.12 -19.69
CA ASN A 5 5.03 18.02 -20.33
C ASN A 5 3.70 18.48 -20.95
N THR A 6 3.47 18.07 -22.20
CA THR A 6 2.32 18.42 -23.03
C THR A 6 1.32 17.28 -23.20
N VAL A 7 1.53 16.12 -22.56
CA VAL A 7 0.72 14.91 -22.78
C VAL A 7 -0.78 15.15 -22.57
N PHE A 8 -1.12 15.91 -21.53
CA PHE A 8 -2.51 16.19 -21.19
C PHE A 8 -3.11 17.24 -22.12
N LYS A 9 -2.33 18.25 -22.51
CA LYS A 9 -2.70 19.21 -23.55
C LYS A 9 -3.04 18.49 -24.87
N GLU A 10 -2.15 17.62 -25.34
CA GLU A 10 -2.35 16.85 -26.58
C GLU A 10 -3.59 15.96 -26.51
N LEU A 11 -3.83 15.30 -25.37
CA LEU A 11 -5.03 14.49 -25.16
C LEU A 11 -6.31 15.33 -25.18
N VAL A 12 -6.30 16.49 -24.54
CA VAL A 12 -7.44 17.40 -24.47
C VAL A 12 -7.72 18.06 -25.82
N GLU A 13 -6.69 18.42 -26.58
CA GLU A 13 -6.84 18.94 -27.94
C GLU A 13 -7.45 17.89 -28.88
N ARG A 14 -7.07 16.62 -28.69
CA ARG A 14 -7.60 15.49 -29.47
C ARG A 14 -9.00 15.05 -29.03
N TYR A 15 -9.32 15.17 -27.75
CA TYR A 15 -10.59 14.79 -27.14
C TYR A 15 -11.15 15.98 -26.35
N PRO A 16 -11.80 16.95 -27.02
CA PRO A 16 -12.18 18.23 -26.43
C PRO A 16 -13.15 18.11 -25.25
N THR A 17 -13.99 17.07 -25.23
CA THR A 17 -14.94 16.83 -24.15
C THR A 17 -14.49 15.71 -23.20
N TRP A 18 -14.93 15.79 -21.93
CA TRP A 18 -14.66 14.72 -20.97
C TRP A 18 -15.21 13.36 -21.43
N GLY A 19 -16.40 13.32 -22.03
CA GLY A 19 -17.00 12.07 -22.49
C GLY A 19 -16.18 11.37 -23.58
N GLU A 20 -15.62 12.13 -24.53
CA GLU A 20 -14.73 11.59 -25.56
C GLU A 20 -13.41 11.10 -24.97
N LEU A 21 -12.81 11.89 -24.08
CA LEU A 21 -11.54 11.54 -23.44
C LEU A 21 -11.69 10.29 -22.56
N GLU A 22 -12.75 10.23 -21.76
CA GLU A 22 -13.09 9.08 -20.94
C GLU A 22 -13.22 7.81 -21.79
N ALA A 23 -14.05 7.86 -22.83
CA ALA A 23 -14.26 6.73 -23.73
C ALA A 23 -12.95 6.26 -24.37
N TYR A 24 -12.09 7.19 -24.79
CA TYR A 24 -10.76 6.84 -25.28
C TYR A 24 -9.91 6.18 -24.18
N LEU A 25 -9.75 6.79 -23.02
CA LEU A 25 -8.88 6.26 -21.96
C LEU A 25 -9.29 4.86 -21.48
N GLU A 26 -10.59 4.55 -21.45
CA GLU A 26 -11.10 3.22 -21.07
C GLU A 26 -11.05 2.19 -22.21
N SER A 27 -10.92 2.64 -23.46
CA SER A 27 -10.77 1.77 -24.64
C SER A 27 -9.43 1.03 -24.68
N GLU A 28 -9.33 0.04 -25.57
CA GLU A 28 -8.07 -0.66 -25.84
C GLU A 28 -7.00 0.29 -26.41
N GLU A 29 -7.40 1.18 -27.31
CA GLU A 29 -6.53 2.15 -27.98
C GLU A 29 -5.99 3.20 -27.01
N GLY A 30 -6.80 3.65 -26.06
CA GLY A 30 -6.36 4.61 -25.03
C GLY A 30 -5.75 3.98 -23.79
N GLY A 31 -5.69 2.65 -23.73
CA GLY A 31 -4.86 1.91 -22.78
C GLY A 31 -5.58 1.31 -21.58
N ARG A 32 -6.92 1.19 -21.61
CA ARG A 32 -7.74 0.53 -20.59
C ARG A 32 -7.48 1.07 -19.18
N PHE A 33 -7.46 2.39 -19.04
CA PHE A 33 -7.44 3.05 -17.74
C PHE A 33 -8.81 2.91 -17.06
N ARG A 34 -8.85 3.11 -15.74
CA ARG A 34 -10.11 3.16 -15.01
C ARG A 34 -10.38 4.57 -14.50
N VAL A 35 -11.59 5.04 -14.73
CA VAL A 35 -12.15 6.17 -14.00
C VAL A 35 -12.86 5.66 -12.75
N VAL A 36 -12.47 6.17 -11.59
CA VAL A 36 -13.01 5.78 -10.28
C VAL A 36 -13.28 7.00 -9.41
N ASP A 37 -14.03 6.77 -8.32
CA ASP A 37 -14.21 7.72 -7.22
C ASP A 37 -14.63 9.12 -7.70
N ARG A 38 -15.77 9.17 -8.39
CA ARG A 38 -16.36 10.42 -8.90
C ARG A 38 -16.98 11.21 -7.75
N LYS A 39 -16.70 12.50 -7.70
CA LYS A 39 -17.31 13.44 -6.77
C LYS A 39 -17.52 14.79 -7.46
N GLU A 40 -18.79 15.16 -7.62
CA GLU A 40 -19.20 16.39 -8.31
C GLU A 40 -18.51 16.47 -9.69
N ASP A 41 -17.74 17.53 -9.91
CA ASP A 41 -17.06 17.81 -11.16
C ASP A 41 -15.69 17.12 -11.27
N THR A 42 -15.34 16.26 -10.31
CA THR A 42 -14.03 15.60 -10.25
C THR A 42 -14.11 14.08 -10.31
N CYS A 43 -13.08 13.46 -10.87
CA CYS A 43 -12.89 12.02 -10.83
C CYS A 43 -11.40 11.66 -10.70
N LEU A 44 -11.14 10.38 -10.40
CA LEU A 44 -9.79 9.85 -10.33
C LEU A 44 -9.53 8.85 -11.46
N ILE A 45 -8.51 9.11 -12.27
CA ILE A 45 -8.08 8.24 -13.37
C ILE A 45 -6.82 7.48 -12.94
N ARG A 46 -6.80 6.16 -13.08
CA ARG A 46 -5.64 5.33 -12.71
C ARG A 46 -5.49 4.10 -13.59
N TYR A 47 -4.25 3.63 -13.73
CA TYR A 47 -4.00 2.32 -14.31
C TYR A 47 -4.41 1.17 -13.37
N GLU A 48 -4.68 0.03 -13.99
CA GLU A 48 -4.89 -1.26 -13.36
C GLU A 48 -3.77 -2.23 -13.75
N ARG A 49 -3.11 -2.81 -12.74
CA ARG A 49 -1.97 -3.69 -12.94
C ARG A 49 -2.41 -4.96 -13.67
N GLY A 50 -1.76 -5.28 -14.77
CA GLY A 50 -2.08 -6.45 -15.60
C GLY A 50 -3.24 -6.25 -16.56
N VAL A 51 -3.83 -5.04 -16.60
CA VAL A 51 -4.96 -4.72 -17.50
C VAL A 51 -4.63 -3.53 -18.39
N SER A 52 -4.18 -2.41 -17.81
CA SER A 52 -3.89 -1.20 -18.58
C SER A 52 -2.62 -1.36 -19.43
N ASN A 53 -2.67 -0.85 -20.66
CA ASN A 53 -1.51 -0.81 -21.55
C ASN A 53 -0.55 0.30 -21.09
N MET A 54 0.64 -0.08 -20.62
CA MET A 54 1.62 0.85 -20.10
C MET A 54 2.68 1.30 -21.12
N GLU A 55 2.56 0.86 -22.38
CA GLU A 55 3.51 1.15 -23.46
C GLU A 55 3.11 2.37 -24.30
N LEU A 56 1.94 2.97 -24.06
CA LEU A 56 1.52 4.18 -24.78
C LEU A 56 2.25 5.41 -24.26
N PRO A 57 2.48 6.45 -25.08
CA PRO A 57 3.21 7.66 -24.68
C PRO A 57 2.65 8.33 -23.43
N HIS A 58 1.33 8.29 -23.24
CA HIS A 58 0.66 8.89 -22.09
C HIS A 58 0.62 8.02 -20.85
N SER A 59 0.77 6.70 -20.98
CA SER A 59 0.40 5.77 -19.92
C SER A 59 1.15 5.96 -18.62
N LYS A 60 2.44 6.33 -18.68
CA LYS A 60 3.25 6.54 -17.47
C LYS A 60 2.71 7.66 -16.56
N TRP A 61 1.98 8.61 -17.12
CA TRP A 61 1.42 9.75 -16.39
C TRP A 61 0.08 9.43 -15.70
N PHE A 62 -0.62 8.38 -16.13
CA PHE A 62 -1.89 7.92 -15.55
C PHE A 62 -1.70 6.94 -14.37
N ARG A 63 -0.71 7.21 -13.51
CA ARG A 63 -0.54 6.46 -12.25
C ARG A 63 -1.71 6.69 -11.29
N SER A 64 -2.14 7.95 -11.21
CA SER A 64 -3.26 8.50 -10.44
C SER A 64 -3.36 9.97 -10.84
N VAL A 65 -4.45 10.35 -11.49
CA VAL A 65 -4.71 11.71 -11.95
C VAL A 65 -6.08 12.11 -11.44
N VAL A 66 -6.15 13.20 -10.67
CA VAL A 66 -7.43 13.87 -10.39
C VAL A 66 -7.76 14.72 -11.61
N TRP A 67 -8.97 14.57 -12.11
CA TRP A 67 -9.43 15.24 -13.32
C TRP A 67 -10.65 16.11 -13.03
N ASN A 68 -10.68 17.32 -13.59
CA ASN A 68 -11.87 18.16 -13.66
C ASN A 68 -12.65 17.79 -14.92
N THR A 69 -13.85 17.24 -14.74
CA THR A 69 -14.70 16.75 -15.83
C THR A 69 -15.43 17.86 -16.57
N ILE A 70 -15.65 19.03 -15.94
CA ILE A 70 -16.30 20.19 -16.58
C ILE A 70 -15.29 20.97 -17.43
N ALA A 71 -14.14 21.31 -16.86
CA ALA A 71 -13.07 21.98 -17.59
C ALA A 71 -12.35 21.04 -18.56
N ASN A 72 -12.53 19.72 -18.40
CA ASN A 72 -11.78 18.67 -19.09
C ASN A 72 -10.26 18.90 -18.96
N ARG A 73 -9.77 18.98 -17.73
CA ARG A 73 -8.35 19.24 -17.41
C ARG A 73 -7.86 18.40 -16.24
N PRO A 74 -6.57 18.04 -16.20
CA PRO A 74 -6.00 17.47 -15.00
C PRO A 74 -5.93 18.52 -13.89
N ILE A 75 -6.06 18.09 -12.64
CA ILE A 75 -5.90 18.93 -11.44
C ILE A 75 -4.63 18.54 -10.69
N CYS A 76 -4.45 17.25 -10.46
CA CYS A 76 -3.38 16.73 -9.62
C CYS A 76 -2.86 15.42 -10.19
N ILE A 77 -1.55 15.35 -10.44
CA ILE A 77 -0.93 14.23 -11.15
C ILE A 77 0.12 13.59 -10.25
N ALA A 78 -0.06 12.32 -9.91
CA ALA A 78 0.92 11.60 -9.11
C ALA A 78 2.24 11.39 -9.90
N PRO A 79 3.37 11.13 -9.22
CA PRO A 79 4.65 10.89 -9.88
C PRO A 79 4.53 9.77 -10.92
N PRO A 80 5.14 9.90 -12.11
CA PRO A 80 4.98 8.94 -13.20
C PRO A 80 5.34 7.52 -12.76
N LYS A 81 4.70 6.54 -13.39
CA LYS A 81 4.97 5.13 -13.14
C LYS A 81 6.44 4.81 -13.47
N THR A 82 7.06 3.97 -12.63
CA THR A 82 8.41 3.43 -12.85
C THR A 82 8.52 2.82 -14.24
N THR A 83 9.59 3.19 -14.95
CA THR A 83 9.96 2.75 -16.30
C THR A 83 10.21 1.24 -16.31
N ALA A 84 9.68 0.56 -17.34
CA ALA A 84 9.88 -0.87 -17.56
C ALA A 84 11.10 -1.16 -18.44
N GLU A 85 11.45 -0.21 -19.33
CA GLU A 85 12.64 -0.29 -20.18
C GLU A 85 13.92 -0.44 -19.34
N PRO A 86 14.96 -1.11 -19.90
CA PRO A 86 16.27 -1.19 -19.28
C PRO A 86 16.79 0.18 -18.84
N PHE A 87 17.56 0.18 -17.77
CA PHE A 87 18.19 1.41 -17.30
C PHE A 87 19.11 1.99 -18.37
N ALA A 88 18.79 3.19 -18.82
CA ALA A 88 19.56 3.94 -19.80
C ALA A 88 19.63 5.39 -19.35
N LEU A 89 20.85 5.89 -19.17
CA LEU A 89 21.08 7.29 -18.82
C LEU A 89 21.19 8.12 -20.10
N SER A 90 20.40 9.18 -20.18
CA SER A 90 20.56 10.21 -21.20
C SER A 90 20.25 11.57 -20.59
N GLY A 91 21.05 12.59 -20.95
CA GLY A 91 20.89 13.94 -20.43
C GLY A 91 21.12 14.03 -18.91
N GLU A 92 20.46 14.98 -18.27
CA GLU A 92 20.54 15.16 -16.83
C GLU A 92 19.66 14.17 -16.07
N TRP A 93 20.24 13.61 -15.01
CA TRP A 93 19.60 12.64 -14.14
C TRP A 93 19.93 12.92 -12.67
N VAL A 94 19.17 12.32 -11.76
CA VAL A 94 19.43 12.36 -10.33
C VAL A 94 19.26 10.96 -9.74
N CYS A 95 20.18 10.56 -8.86
CA CYS A 95 20.05 9.36 -8.04
C CYS A 95 19.61 9.79 -6.62
N GLN A 96 18.53 9.21 -6.12
CA GLN A 96 17.99 9.52 -4.81
C GLN A 96 17.69 8.25 -4.01
N GLU A 97 17.61 8.41 -2.70
CA GLU A 97 17.07 7.39 -1.81
C GLU A 97 15.63 7.04 -2.25
N TRP A 98 15.36 5.76 -2.44
CA TRP A 98 14.01 5.29 -2.68
C TRP A 98 13.30 5.03 -1.35
N LEU A 99 12.64 6.07 -0.85
CA LEU A 99 11.92 6.03 0.43
C LEU A 99 10.71 5.08 0.41
N GLU A 100 10.42 4.49 1.57
CA GLU A 100 9.21 3.71 1.83
C GLU A 100 8.15 4.51 2.59
N GLY A 101 6.88 4.32 2.25
CA GLY A 101 5.75 5.00 2.86
C GLY A 101 4.50 4.86 1.99
N PHE A 102 3.46 5.61 2.31
CA PHE A 102 2.27 5.74 1.45
C PHE A 102 2.26 7.13 0.79
N MET A 103 1.73 7.20 -0.43
CA MET A 103 1.66 8.45 -1.18
C MET A 103 0.34 9.16 -0.93
N ILE A 104 0.41 10.46 -0.70
CA ILE A 104 -0.73 11.39 -0.70
C ILE A 104 -0.39 12.52 -1.64
N ASN A 105 -1.33 12.90 -2.50
CA ASN A 105 -1.20 14.14 -3.25
C ASN A 105 -2.12 15.18 -2.63
N ALA A 106 -1.61 16.38 -2.41
CA ALA A 106 -2.37 17.53 -1.97
C ALA A 106 -2.39 18.58 -3.09
N TYR A 107 -3.48 19.33 -3.23
CA TYR A 107 -3.61 20.32 -4.29
C TYR A 107 -4.53 21.49 -3.91
N LYS A 108 -4.28 22.64 -4.54
CA LYS A 108 -5.15 23.83 -4.54
C LYS A 108 -5.52 24.19 -5.98
N LEU A 109 -6.72 24.76 -6.13
CA LEU A 109 -7.26 25.25 -7.40
C LEU A 109 -7.18 26.78 -7.44
N ALA A 110 -7.12 27.35 -8.64
CA ALA A 110 -7.17 28.80 -8.83
C ALA A 110 -8.52 29.34 -8.31
N GLY A 111 -8.49 30.37 -7.47
CA GLY A 111 -9.69 30.96 -6.88
C GLY A 111 -10.33 30.16 -5.73
N ASP A 112 -9.69 29.07 -5.26
CA ASP A 112 -10.15 28.27 -4.13
C ASP A 112 -9.05 28.15 -3.05
N ASP A 113 -9.41 28.47 -1.81
CA ASP A 113 -8.50 28.40 -0.68
C ASP A 113 -8.44 27.03 -0.01
N THR A 114 -9.31 26.11 -0.42
CA THR A 114 -9.39 24.75 0.12
C THR A 114 -8.17 23.93 -0.29
N LEU A 115 -7.51 23.32 0.70
CA LEU A 115 -6.49 22.30 0.47
C LEU A 115 -7.14 20.93 0.35
N TYR A 116 -7.15 20.40 -0.87
CA TYR A 116 -7.65 19.07 -1.14
C TYR A 116 -6.53 18.05 -1.03
N ILE A 117 -6.89 16.81 -0.69
CA ILE A 117 -5.95 15.69 -0.69
C ILE A 117 -6.57 14.46 -1.35
N THR A 118 -5.74 13.64 -1.96
CA THR A 118 -6.13 12.36 -2.56
C THR A 118 -5.05 11.32 -2.34
N SER A 119 -5.50 10.09 -2.17
CA SER A 119 -4.64 8.91 -2.27
C SER A 119 -4.57 8.47 -3.74
N ARG A 120 -3.82 7.40 -4.02
CA ARG A 120 -3.73 6.82 -5.37
C ARG A 120 -5.07 6.33 -5.94
N SER A 121 -6.02 5.97 -5.08
CA SER A 121 -7.25 5.27 -5.49
C SER A 121 -8.53 5.86 -4.88
N ARG A 122 -8.41 6.95 -4.13
CA ARG A 122 -9.53 7.56 -3.42
C ARG A 122 -9.28 9.04 -3.18
N LEU A 123 -10.17 9.88 -3.69
CA LEU A 123 -10.38 11.27 -3.30
C LEU A 123 -10.56 11.34 -1.78
N GLU A 124 -10.11 12.44 -1.20
CA GLU A 124 -10.15 12.72 0.25
C GLU A 124 -9.31 11.78 1.12
N SER A 125 -8.71 10.73 0.57
CA SER A 125 -7.84 9.77 1.26
C SER A 125 -8.52 9.05 2.44
N SER A 126 -9.80 8.73 2.32
CA SER A 126 -10.61 8.10 3.38
C SER A 126 -10.33 6.60 3.61
N GLY A 127 -9.43 5.97 2.83
CA GLY A 127 -9.05 4.57 3.00
C GLY A 127 -8.29 4.29 4.30
N ARG A 128 -8.34 3.03 4.76
CA ARG A 128 -7.60 2.50 5.92
C ARG A 128 -6.77 1.30 5.48
N PHE A 129 -5.71 0.99 6.24
CA PHE A 129 -4.92 -0.22 6.00
C PHE A 129 -4.49 -0.86 7.32
N TYR A 130 -3.33 -0.48 7.88
CA TYR A 130 -2.86 -1.06 9.15
C TYR A 130 -3.52 -0.45 10.40
N SER A 131 -3.90 0.83 10.33
CA SER A 131 -4.48 1.57 11.45
C SER A 131 -6.00 1.71 11.32
N ALA A 132 -6.65 1.94 12.45
CA ALA A 132 -8.02 2.45 12.50
C ALA A 132 -8.15 3.86 11.91
N LYS A 133 -7.06 4.64 11.89
CA LYS A 133 -6.98 5.94 11.23
C LYS A 133 -7.01 5.80 9.71
N THR A 134 -7.68 6.73 9.05
CA THR A 134 -7.59 6.81 7.58
C THR A 134 -6.26 7.41 7.15
N PHE A 135 -5.89 7.21 5.88
CA PHE A 135 -4.72 7.88 5.31
C PHE A 135 -4.82 9.41 5.39
N ARG A 136 -6.03 9.97 5.34
CA ARG A 136 -6.30 11.39 5.63
C ARG A 136 -5.83 11.77 7.04
N HIS A 137 -6.28 11.05 8.07
CA HIS A 137 -5.89 11.35 9.45
C HIS A 137 -4.38 11.29 9.61
N MET A 138 -3.75 10.20 9.16
CA MET A 138 -2.29 10.04 9.26
C MET A 138 -1.51 11.10 8.48
N PHE A 139 -2.03 11.55 7.33
CA PHE A 139 -1.44 12.66 6.59
C PHE A 139 -1.57 13.98 7.36
N VAL A 140 -2.75 14.29 7.93
CA VAL A 140 -2.95 15.52 8.70
C VAL A 140 -2.06 15.52 9.94
N GLU A 141 -1.91 14.40 10.64
CA GLU A 141 -0.97 14.29 11.77
C GLU A 141 0.48 14.58 11.34
N ALA A 142 0.92 14.04 10.19
CA ALA A 142 2.26 14.27 9.66
C ALA A 142 2.45 15.71 9.14
N TYR A 143 1.41 16.33 8.58
CA TYR A 143 1.45 17.67 8.01
C TYR A 143 1.42 18.76 9.09
N THR A 144 0.68 18.53 10.18
CA THR A 144 0.39 19.53 11.21
C THR A 144 1.17 19.31 12.50
N GLY A 145 1.68 18.09 12.72
CA GLY A 145 2.32 17.67 13.97
C GLY A 145 1.35 17.33 15.11
N TRP A 146 0.03 17.48 14.90
CA TRP A 146 -0.97 17.15 15.91
C TRP A 146 -1.23 15.66 15.97
N LYS A 147 -1.47 15.13 17.18
CA LYS A 147 -2.01 13.77 17.36
C LYS A 147 -3.53 13.84 17.40
N ILE A 148 -4.16 12.99 16.62
CA ILE A 148 -5.59 13.00 16.33
C ILE A 148 -6.13 11.59 16.56
N LYS A 149 -7.34 11.44 17.11
CA LYS A 149 -8.00 10.13 17.21
C LYS A 149 -8.70 9.74 15.91
N ALA A 150 -9.01 8.46 15.73
CA ALA A 150 -9.56 7.96 14.46
C ALA A 150 -10.99 8.46 14.15
N GLU A 151 -11.70 8.91 15.18
CA GLU A 151 -13.06 9.42 15.16
C GLU A 151 -13.15 10.96 15.11
N GLU A 152 -12.04 11.66 15.31
CA GLU A 152 -12.02 13.12 15.38
C GLU A 152 -12.04 13.76 13.98
N PRO A 153 -12.89 14.77 13.71
CA PRO A 153 -12.89 15.46 12.43
C PRO A 153 -11.61 16.29 12.26
N VAL A 154 -10.98 16.15 11.09
CA VAL A 154 -9.67 16.77 10.78
C VAL A 154 -9.73 17.96 9.82
N GLU A 155 -10.93 18.31 9.34
CA GLU A 155 -11.09 19.29 8.26
C GLU A 155 -10.62 20.68 8.67
N TRP A 156 -11.09 21.16 9.82
CA TRP A 156 -10.72 22.47 10.35
C TRP A 156 -9.21 22.63 10.52
N LEU A 157 -8.52 21.53 10.85
CA LEU A 157 -7.08 21.53 11.10
C LEU A 157 -6.28 21.61 9.79
N ILE A 158 -6.62 20.79 8.79
CA ILE A 158 -5.92 20.85 7.50
C ILE A 158 -6.20 22.17 6.75
N GLN A 159 -7.44 22.68 6.84
CA GLN A 159 -7.78 23.96 6.21
C GLN A 159 -7.16 25.15 6.93
N GLY A 160 -6.99 25.10 8.26
CA GLY A 160 -6.25 26.13 9.02
C GLY A 160 -4.79 26.28 8.59
N GLU A 161 -4.21 25.22 8.03
CA GLU A 161 -2.82 25.15 7.55
C GLU A 161 -2.71 25.27 6.02
N ALA A 162 -3.82 25.50 5.30
CA ALA A 162 -3.82 25.61 3.84
C ALA A 162 -2.98 26.78 3.31
N LYS A 163 -2.82 27.85 4.10
CA LYS A 163 -1.95 29.00 3.79
C LYS A 163 -0.47 28.63 3.66
N ASN A 164 -0.05 27.53 4.28
CA ASN A 164 1.33 27.03 4.20
C ASN A 164 1.55 26.16 2.95
N PHE A 165 0.52 25.98 2.13
CA PHE A 165 0.58 25.24 0.88
C PHE A 165 0.74 26.20 -0.33
N PRO A 166 1.49 25.82 -1.38
CA PRO A 166 1.60 26.63 -2.60
C PRO A 166 0.23 26.88 -3.24
N SER A 167 -0.02 28.09 -3.73
CA SER A 167 -1.25 28.45 -4.44
C SER A 167 -0.97 28.73 -5.93
N PRO A 168 -1.92 28.45 -6.83
CA PRO A 168 -1.78 28.78 -8.26
C PRO A 168 -1.73 30.29 -8.50
N ASP A 169 -0.92 30.73 -9.44
CA ASP A 169 -0.91 32.10 -9.95
C ASP A 169 -1.77 32.23 -11.23
N SER A 170 -2.99 32.74 -11.05
CA SER A 170 -3.93 32.95 -12.18
C SER A 170 -3.43 33.97 -13.21
N ALA A 171 -2.52 34.89 -12.84
CA ALA A 171 -1.94 35.83 -13.81
C ALA A 171 -0.98 35.13 -14.79
N LEU A 172 -0.46 33.96 -14.41
CA LEU A 172 0.38 33.10 -15.25
C LEU A 172 -0.42 31.99 -15.96
N GLY A 173 -1.75 32.01 -15.85
CA GLY A 173 -2.63 30.98 -16.41
C GLY A 173 -2.60 29.66 -15.63
N GLU A 174 -2.11 29.65 -14.39
CA GLU A 174 -2.11 28.46 -13.54
C GLU A 174 -3.52 28.18 -13.01
N THR A 175 -4.01 26.96 -13.22
CA THR A 175 -5.34 26.52 -12.78
C THR A 175 -5.28 25.64 -11.53
N ALA A 176 -4.16 24.95 -11.32
CA ALA A 176 -3.95 24.09 -10.16
C ALA A 176 -2.47 23.96 -9.82
N VAL A 177 -2.19 23.79 -8.53
CA VAL A 177 -0.85 23.46 -8.01
C VAL A 177 -1.02 22.28 -7.06
N PHE A 178 -0.13 21.31 -7.18
CA PHE A 178 -0.16 20.09 -6.38
C PHE A 178 1.21 19.69 -5.87
N VAL A 179 1.23 18.95 -4.76
CA VAL A 179 2.43 18.35 -4.19
C VAL A 179 2.14 16.89 -3.89
N SER A 180 3.00 16.01 -4.39
CA SER A 180 3.00 14.59 -4.10
C SER A 180 3.90 14.34 -2.88
N PHE A 181 3.29 13.93 -1.77
CA PHE A 181 3.98 13.57 -0.55
C PHE A 181 4.14 12.07 -0.41
N LEU A 182 5.27 11.65 0.14
CA LEU A 182 5.43 10.35 0.76
C LEU A 182 5.33 10.53 2.27
N VAL A 183 4.40 9.79 2.88
CA VAL A 183 4.12 9.82 4.31
C VAL A 183 4.73 8.59 4.97
N GLN A 184 5.55 8.82 5.99
CA GLN A 184 5.98 7.80 6.94
C GLN A 184 5.26 8.08 8.24
N HIS A 185 4.43 7.14 8.70
CA HIS A 185 3.61 7.32 9.89
C HIS A 185 3.90 6.21 10.90
N THR A 186 3.93 6.56 12.18
CA THR A 186 4.17 5.62 13.29
C THR A 186 3.17 4.45 13.29
N GLU A 187 1.92 4.71 12.88
CA GLU A 187 0.87 3.68 12.75
C GLU A 187 0.79 3.01 11.36
N HIS A 188 1.74 3.27 10.46
CA HIS A 188 1.79 2.68 9.12
C HIS A 188 3.21 2.22 8.75
N ARG A 189 3.77 1.35 9.59
CA ARG A 189 5.04 0.69 9.32
C ARG A 189 4.93 -0.30 8.15
N ILE A 190 5.82 -0.16 7.17
CA ILE A 190 5.99 -1.11 6.06
C ILE A 190 7.15 -2.07 6.39
N VAL A 191 8.40 -1.59 6.40
CA VAL A 191 9.59 -2.35 6.86
C VAL A 191 10.35 -1.59 7.95
N GLN A 192 10.88 -0.41 7.64
CA GLN A 192 11.66 0.41 8.58
C GLN A 192 10.78 0.85 9.76
N PRO A 193 11.24 0.69 11.01
CA PRO A 193 10.58 1.28 12.17
C PRO A 193 10.45 2.80 12.02
N VAL A 194 9.24 3.31 12.18
CA VAL A 194 8.94 4.75 12.12
C VAL A 194 8.72 5.26 13.54
N GLN A 195 9.68 6.04 14.06
CA GLN A 195 9.63 6.59 15.42
C GLN A 195 8.84 7.90 15.52
N GLU A 196 8.79 8.64 14.41
CA GLU A 196 8.10 9.92 14.31
C GLU A 196 7.44 10.04 12.93
N ASN A 197 6.35 10.79 12.86
CA ASN A 197 5.67 11.04 11.60
C ASN A 197 6.54 11.96 10.72
N ARG A 198 6.75 11.58 9.46
CA ARG A 198 7.55 12.35 8.51
C ARG A 198 6.80 12.53 7.20
N LEU A 199 6.94 13.74 6.65
CA LEU A 199 6.38 14.10 5.37
C LEU A 199 7.51 14.48 4.41
N TRP A 200 7.56 13.77 3.27
CA TRP A 200 8.58 13.98 2.25
C TRP A 200 7.93 14.55 1.00
N ALA A 201 8.28 15.77 0.60
CA ALA A 201 7.81 16.33 -0.66
C ALA A 201 8.57 15.66 -1.80
N ILE A 202 7.88 14.85 -2.59
CA ILE A 202 8.49 14.11 -3.69
C ILE A 202 8.50 14.96 -4.94
N HIS A 203 7.33 15.38 -5.41
CA HIS A 203 7.19 16.24 -6.58
C HIS A 203 6.25 17.40 -6.27
N LYS A 204 6.50 18.58 -6.86
CA LYS A 204 5.51 19.64 -7.05
C LYS A 204 5.08 19.63 -8.51
N GLY A 205 3.83 19.99 -8.79
CA GLY A 205 3.43 20.31 -10.15
C GLY A 205 2.46 21.48 -10.23
N THR A 206 2.46 22.10 -11.40
CA THR A 206 1.60 23.22 -11.79
C THR A 206 0.91 22.83 -13.08
N VAL A 207 -0.41 23.04 -13.12
CA VAL A 207 -1.23 22.85 -14.33
C VAL A 207 -1.68 24.20 -14.86
N TYR A 208 -1.63 24.36 -16.17
CA TYR A 208 -2.05 25.55 -16.89
C TYR A 208 -3.41 25.34 -17.58
N ASP A 209 -4.09 26.45 -17.90
CA ASP A 209 -5.38 26.48 -18.60
C ASP A 209 -5.39 25.75 -19.96
N ASP A 210 -4.27 25.75 -20.67
CA ASP A 210 -4.06 25.03 -21.92
C ASP A 210 -3.78 23.53 -21.73
N GLY A 211 -3.79 23.02 -20.49
CA GLY A 211 -3.54 21.62 -20.16
C GLY A 211 -2.07 21.24 -20.09
N ARG A 212 -1.12 22.17 -20.28
CA ARG A 212 0.30 21.91 -19.98
C ARG A 212 0.49 21.65 -18.50
N MET A 213 1.51 20.86 -18.21
CA MET A 213 1.96 20.59 -16.85
C MET A 213 3.46 20.87 -16.71
N LEU A 214 3.83 21.56 -15.65
CA LEU A 214 5.20 21.64 -15.16
C LEU A 214 5.32 20.79 -13.90
N MET A 215 6.29 19.88 -13.84
CA MET A 215 6.62 19.15 -12.61
C MET A 215 8.04 19.45 -12.15
N GLU A 216 8.21 19.58 -10.84
CA GLU A 216 9.47 19.76 -10.17
C GLU A 216 9.74 18.56 -9.26
N ASP A 217 10.84 17.86 -9.52
CA ASP A 217 11.35 16.79 -8.66
C ASP A 217 12.16 17.34 -7.48
N SER A 218 11.86 16.83 -6.28
CA SER A 218 12.40 17.27 -4.98
C SER A 218 12.38 18.79 -4.83
N PRO A 219 11.18 19.40 -4.79
CA PRO A 219 11.04 20.84 -4.84
C PRO A 219 11.57 21.49 -3.56
N SER A 220 12.43 22.50 -3.70
CA SER A 220 13.19 23.07 -2.59
C SER A 220 12.89 24.55 -2.30
N ALA A 221 12.01 25.18 -3.07
CA ALA A 221 11.61 26.57 -2.85
C ALA A 221 10.56 26.70 -1.72
N PRO A 222 10.58 27.76 -0.89
CA PRO A 222 9.52 28.01 0.09
C PRO A 222 8.11 28.03 -0.55
N PRO A 223 7.05 27.55 0.14
CA PRO A 223 7.03 26.99 1.50
C PRO A 223 7.49 25.51 1.57
N LEU A 224 8.00 24.93 0.49
CA LEU A 224 8.31 23.48 0.42
C LEU A 224 9.48 23.06 1.32
N THR A 225 10.26 24.02 1.80
CA THR A 225 11.31 23.82 2.82
C THR A 225 10.76 23.39 4.19
N LEU A 226 9.45 23.46 4.41
CA LEU A 226 8.81 22.93 5.62
C LEU A 226 8.81 21.39 5.66
N TRP A 227 9.06 20.73 4.52
CA TRP A 227 8.97 19.27 4.39
C TRP A 227 10.32 18.64 4.03
N ASN A 228 10.48 17.38 4.41
CA ASN A 228 11.71 16.64 4.15
C ASN A 228 11.87 16.41 2.64
N GLN A 229 13.12 16.32 2.19
CA GLN A 229 13.48 16.05 0.81
C GLN A 229 14.26 14.74 0.71
N PRO A 230 14.01 13.89 -0.30
CA PRO A 230 14.79 12.68 -0.50
C PRO A 230 16.29 12.99 -0.62
N THR A 231 17.12 12.20 0.04
CA THR A 231 18.58 12.30 -0.06
C THR A 231 19.02 12.08 -1.50
N ALA A 232 19.73 13.04 -2.08
CA ALA A 232 20.36 12.91 -3.39
C ALA A 232 21.81 12.42 -3.24
N TYR A 233 22.24 11.52 -4.12
CA TYR A 233 23.56 10.92 -4.10
C TYR A 233 24.39 11.41 -5.29
N SER A 234 25.55 11.98 -5.01
CA SER A 234 26.55 12.32 -6.02
C SER A 234 27.34 11.07 -6.39
N ILE A 235 27.18 10.61 -7.64
CA ILE A 235 27.96 9.49 -8.19
C ILE A 235 29.08 10.09 -9.05
N PRO A 236 30.33 9.65 -8.91
CA PRO A 236 31.44 10.17 -9.71
C PRO A 236 31.21 9.92 -11.21
N GLU A 237 31.53 10.91 -12.06
CA GLU A 237 31.26 10.90 -13.50
C GLU A 237 31.82 9.67 -14.23
N ASP A 238 33.01 9.21 -13.84
CA ASP A 238 33.69 8.05 -14.44
C ASP A 238 33.17 6.69 -13.93
N THR A 239 32.18 6.68 -13.03
CA THR A 239 31.66 5.45 -12.43
C THR A 239 30.43 4.94 -13.16
N ASN A 240 30.41 3.65 -13.46
CA ASN A 240 29.16 3.01 -13.90
C ASN A 240 28.12 3.08 -12.78
N VAL A 241 27.03 3.83 -13.02
CA VAL A 241 25.96 4.07 -12.03
C VAL A 241 25.34 2.77 -11.52
N THR A 242 25.12 1.77 -12.38
CA THR A 242 24.52 0.50 -11.96
C THR A 242 25.46 -0.26 -11.03
N SER A 243 26.75 -0.33 -11.37
CA SER A 243 27.77 -0.97 -10.52
C SER A 243 27.94 -0.25 -9.18
N TRP A 244 27.88 1.08 -9.17
CA TRP A 244 27.91 1.87 -7.94
C TRP A 244 26.70 1.55 -7.06
N ILE A 245 25.48 1.60 -7.63
CA ILE A 245 24.24 1.31 -6.89
C ILE A 245 24.27 -0.11 -6.32
N GLN A 246 24.74 -1.10 -7.08
CA GLN A 246 24.86 -2.47 -6.61
C GLN A 246 25.82 -2.59 -5.42
N LYS A 247 26.96 -1.90 -5.46
CA LYS A 247 27.93 -1.86 -4.36
C LYS A 247 27.35 -1.19 -3.12
N GLU A 248 26.62 -0.09 -3.26
CA GLU A 248 26.01 0.59 -2.12
C GLU A 248 24.87 -0.25 -1.51
N ILE A 249 24.03 -0.88 -2.33
CA ILE A 249 22.94 -1.74 -1.84
C ILE A 249 23.46 -2.87 -0.94
N THR A 250 24.62 -3.47 -1.24
CA THR A 250 25.14 -4.61 -0.44
C THR A 250 25.61 -4.22 0.96
N VAL A 251 25.96 -2.94 1.19
CA VAL A 251 26.40 -2.45 2.50
C VAL A 251 25.30 -1.73 3.28
N THR A 252 24.16 -1.45 2.66
CA THR A 252 23.00 -0.82 3.32
C THR A 252 22.21 -1.81 4.21
N PRO A 253 21.63 -1.34 5.33
CA PRO A 253 20.82 -2.18 6.22
C PRO A 253 19.50 -2.62 5.57
N TRP A 254 18.84 -3.63 6.15
CA TRP A 254 17.53 -4.13 5.68
C TRP A 254 16.40 -3.08 5.74
N THR A 255 16.59 -2.00 6.50
CA THR A 255 15.67 -0.85 6.53
C THR A 255 15.76 0.02 5.28
N PHE A 256 16.86 -0.07 4.51
CA PHE A 256 17.05 0.73 3.31
C PHE A 256 16.40 0.07 2.10
N GLN A 257 15.38 0.71 1.54
CA GLN A 257 14.60 0.13 0.44
C GLN A 257 15.36 0.09 -0.89
N GLY A 258 16.25 1.06 -1.15
CA GLY A 258 17.08 1.10 -2.34
C GLY A 258 17.21 2.50 -2.93
N PHE A 259 17.49 2.55 -4.23
CA PHE A 259 17.70 3.79 -4.97
C PHE A 259 16.65 3.99 -6.06
N VAL A 260 16.35 5.25 -6.36
CA VAL A 260 15.58 5.66 -7.53
C VAL A 260 16.41 6.61 -8.37
N VAL A 261 16.59 6.27 -9.64
CA VAL A 261 17.23 7.15 -10.63
C VAL A 261 16.14 7.76 -11.50
N LYS A 262 16.21 9.07 -11.73
CA LYS A 262 15.21 9.83 -12.49
C LYS A 262 15.89 10.70 -13.54
N ASP A 263 15.27 10.88 -14.69
CA ASP A 263 15.73 11.79 -15.76
C ASP A 263 14.74 12.91 -16.05
N ARG A 264 15.15 13.87 -16.90
CA ARG A 264 14.32 15.03 -17.29
C ARG A 264 13.06 14.66 -18.08
N GLN A 265 13.00 13.48 -18.67
CA GLN A 265 11.84 12.98 -19.41
C GLN A 265 10.77 12.36 -18.50
N GLY A 266 11.02 12.35 -17.18
CA GLY A 266 10.13 11.77 -16.17
C GLY A 266 10.24 10.25 -16.09
N ASN A 267 11.28 9.65 -16.68
CA ASN A 267 11.58 8.23 -16.48
C ASN A 267 12.13 8.00 -15.07
N ARG A 268 11.85 6.82 -14.53
CA ARG A 268 12.16 6.48 -13.15
C ARG A 268 12.53 5.01 -13.06
N TRP A 269 13.78 4.71 -12.72
CA TRP A 269 14.27 3.35 -12.51
C TRP A 269 14.49 3.11 -11.02
N ARG A 270 14.10 1.94 -10.53
CA ARG A 270 14.21 1.56 -9.12
C ARG A 270 15.14 0.39 -8.96
N PHE A 271 16.11 0.56 -8.07
CA PHE A 271 17.06 -0.47 -7.69
C PHE A 271 16.74 -0.88 -6.26
N SER A 272 16.24 -2.10 -6.08
CA SER A 272 15.71 -2.57 -4.81
C SER A 272 16.77 -3.29 -4.00
N SER A 273 16.82 -3.06 -2.69
CA SER A 273 17.65 -3.86 -1.80
C SER A 273 17.07 -5.28 -1.61
N PRO A 274 17.84 -6.35 -1.89
CA PRO A 274 17.36 -7.73 -1.68
C PRO A 274 17.05 -8.04 -0.21
N THR A 275 17.83 -7.50 0.72
CA THR A 275 17.63 -7.71 2.16
C THR A 275 16.34 -7.03 2.63
N HIS A 276 16.08 -5.80 2.18
CA HIS A 276 14.82 -5.11 2.43
C HIS A 276 13.62 -5.86 1.83
N LEU A 277 13.72 -6.35 0.59
CA LEU A 277 12.65 -7.12 -0.05
C LEU A 277 12.33 -8.41 0.71
N ALA A 278 13.33 -9.07 1.28
CA ALA A 278 13.12 -10.26 2.12
C ALA A 278 12.35 -9.91 3.42
N VAL A 279 12.65 -8.78 4.07
CA VAL A 279 11.89 -8.36 5.27
C VAL A 279 10.47 -7.88 4.89
N LYS A 280 10.33 -7.23 3.73
CA LYS A 280 9.04 -6.80 3.21
C LYS A 280 8.12 -7.97 2.86
N SER A 281 8.66 -9.08 2.34
CA SER A 281 7.87 -10.26 2.02
C SER A 281 7.27 -10.90 3.27
N LEU A 282 7.99 -10.86 4.41
CA LEU A 282 7.47 -11.31 5.71
C LEU A 282 6.26 -10.49 6.18
N ARG A 283 6.27 -9.16 5.95
CA ARG A 283 5.12 -8.31 6.27
C ARG A 283 3.90 -8.63 5.41
N GLY A 284 4.14 -8.97 4.15
CA GLY A 284 3.11 -9.26 3.17
C GLY A 284 2.27 -8.03 2.81
N ASN A 285 1.09 -8.29 2.25
CA ASN A 285 0.15 -7.25 1.81
C ASN A 285 -1.26 -7.49 2.37
N THR A 286 -1.35 -7.88 3.65
CA THR A 286 -2.62 -7.96 4.38
C THR A 286 -2.62 -6.95 5.53
N PRO A 287 -3.70 -6.17 5.68
CA PRO A 287 -3.88 -5.30 6.83
C PRO A 287 -4.18 -6.09 8.12
N HIS A 288 -4.71 -7.31 8.01
CA HIS A 288 -5.20 -8.08 9.14
C HIS A 288 -4.09 -8.94 9.77
N SER A 289 -3.83 -8.74 11.06
CA SER A 289 -2.78 -9.47 11.80
C SER A 289 -2.99 -10.98 11.79
N LEU A 290 -4.24 -11.44 11.97
CA LEU A 290 -4.59 -12.85 12.02
C LEU A 290 -4.26 -13.55 10.69
N GLU A 291 -4.61 -12.92 9.56
CA GLU A 291 -4.28 -13.46 8.24
C GLU A 291 -2.77 -13.55 8.02
N ARG A 292 -2.04 -12.50 8.42
CA ARG A 292 -0.57 -12.47 8.36
C ARG A 292 0.02 -13.60 9.21
N PHE A 293 -0.46 -13.74 10.44
CA PHE A 293 -0.05 -14.79 11.35
C PHE A 293 -0.25 -16.17 10.73
N VAL A 294 -1.45 -16.50 10.23
CA VAL A 294 -1.74 -17.82 9.66
C VAL A 294 -0.83 -18.13 8.47
N GLN A 295 -0.64 -17.17 7.57
CA GLN A 295 0.25 -17.35 6.41
C GLN A 295 1.71 -17.61 6.82
N LEU A 296 2.21 -16.88 7.82
CA LEU A 296 3.58 -17.05 8.34
C LEU A 296 3.72 -18.32 9.17
N TYR A 297 2.70 -18.69 9.95
CA TYR A 297 2.67 -19.89 10.76
C TYR A 297 2.76 -21.14 9.89
N GLN A 298 1.97 -21.22 8.82
CA GLN A 298 2.01 -22.34 7.87
C GLN A 298 3.36 -22.47 7.14
N GLN A 299 4.12 -21.38 7.04
CA GLN A 299 5.45 -21.36 6.43
C GLN A 299 6.58 -21.52 7.47
N ASN A 300 6.25 -21.65 8.76
CA ASN A 300 7.21 -21.63 9.88
C ASN A 300 8.08 -20.35 9.93
N LEU A 301 7.56 -19.21 9.46
CA LEU A 301 8.29 -17.94 9.36
C LEU A 301 7.91 -16.92 10.44
N PHE A 302 6.90 -17.20 11.29
CA PHE A 302 6.39 -16.17 12.21
C PHE A 302 7.42 -15.76 13.29
N HIS A 303 8.27 -16.68 13.76
CA HIS A 303 9.38 -16.33 14.66
C HIS A 303 10.39 -15.38 14.00
N MET A 304 10.74 -15.63 12.73
CA MET A 304 11.62 -14.75 11.96
C MET A 304 10.96 -13.39 11.72
N TYR A 305 9.66 -13.36 11.45
CA TYR A 305 8.88 -12.13 11.37
C TYR A 305 8.99 -11.29 12.65
N LEU A 306 8.83 -11.89 13.83
CA LEU A 306 8.90 -11.19 15.11
C LEU A 306 10.30 -10.63 15.44
N GLN A 307 11.37 -11.16 14.82
CA GLN A 307 12.70 -10.55 14.93
C GLN A 307 12.75 -9.15 14.27
N TYR A 308 11.97 -8.94 13.21
CA TYR A 308 11.89 -7.66 12.51
C TYR A 308 10.73 -6.78 12.99
N TYR A 309 9.61 -7.37 13.42
CA TYR A 309 8.39 -6.67 13.88
C TYR A 309 8.04 -7.04 15.34
N PRO A 310 8.90 -6.72 16.32
CA PRO A 310 8.69 -7.11 17.71
C PRO A 310 7.44 -6.50 18.35
N GLU A 311 6.93 -5.39 17.82
CA GLU A 311 5.67 -4.76 18.26
C GLU A 311 4.45 -5.67 18.12
N ASP A 312 4.49 -6.64 17.20
CA ASP A 312 3.39 -7.57 16.97
C ASP A 312 3.44 -8.80 17.91
N THR A 313 4.46 -8.90 18.79
CA THR A 313 4.70 -10.09 19.63
C THR A 313 3.49 -10.50 20.44
N ASN A 314 2.86 -9.57 21.17
CA ASN A 314 1.71 -9.89 22.02
C ASN A 314 0.53 -10.43 21.20
N LEU A 315 0.27 -9.82 20.04
CA LEU A 315 -0.82 -10.19 19.16
C LEU A 315 -0.56 -11.55 18.49
N PHE A 316 0.67 -11.79 18.03
CA PHE A 316 1.07 -13.07 17.44
C PHE A 316 1.10 -14.20 18.45
N THR A 317 1.51 -13.93 19.70
CA THR A 317 1.43 -14.92 20.79
C THR A 317 -0.02 -15.29 21.05
N PHE A 318 -0.94 -14.33 21.10
CA PHE A 318 -2.37 -14.62 21.24
C PHE A 318 -2.92 -15.51 20.11
N HIS A 319 -2.57 -15.20 18.86
CA HIS A 319 -2.96 -16.03 17.71
C HIS A 319 -2.35 -17.43 17.77
N TYR A 320 -1.10 -17.54 18.22
CA TYR A 320 -0.40 -18.83 18.39
C TYR A 320 -1.07 -19.70 19.46
N GLU A 321 -1.33 -19.16 20.64
CA GLU A 321 -2.06 -19.88 21.70
C GLU A 321 -3.45 -20.32 21.23
N SER A 322 -4.15 -19.44 20.50
CA SER A 322 -5.45 -19.76 19.91
C SER A 322 -5.35 -20.88 18.88
N MET A 323 -4.29 -20.92 18.08
CA MET A 323 -4.02 -22.01 17.13
C MET A 323 -3.76 -23.34 17.83
N MET A 324 -2.96 -23.34 18.91
CA MET A 324 -2.69 -24.54 19.69
C MET A 324 -3.97 -25.10 20.32
N ARG A 325 -4.80 -24.22 20.90
CA ARG A 325 -6.13 -24.60 21.41
C ARG A 325 -7.06 -25.13 20.32
N LEU A 326 -7.05 -24.54 19.13
CA LEU A 326 -7.82 -25.02 17.98
C LEU A 326 -7.39 -26.44 17.57
N ILE A 327 -6.08 -26.71 17.51
CA ILE A 327 -5.53 -28.04 17.21
C ILE A 327 -5.97 -29.06 18.25
N GLU A 328 -5.83 -28.74 19.53
CA GLU A 328 -6.24 -29.60 20.64
C GLU A 328 -7.75 -29.85 20.61
N TRP A 329 -8.54 -28.81 20.38
CA TRP A 329 -10.00 -28.91 20.34
C TRP A 329 -10.44 -29.84 19.19
N ILE A 330 -9.90 -29.68 17.97
CA ILE A 330 -10.22 -30.56 16.84
C ILE A 330 -9.83 -32.00 17.17
N HIS A 331 -8.68 -32.22 17.83
CA HIS A 331 -8.26 -33.56 18.24
C HIS A 331 -9.21 -34.18 19.27
N VAL A 332 -9.63 -33.42 20.28
CA VAL A 332 -10.61 -33.87 21.29
C VAL A 332 -11.94 -34.25 20.63
N GLN A 333 -12.44 -33.41 19.72
CA GLN A 333 -13.67 -33.71 18.98
C GLN A 333 -13.53 -34.94 18.10
N TYR A 334 -12.39 -35.11 17.43
CA TYR A 334 -12.11 -36.31 16.66
C TYR A 334 -12.15 -37.58 17.53
N VAL A 335 -11.52 -37.55 18.70
CA VAL A 335 -11.52 -38.68 19.64
C VAL A 335 -12.93 -38.95 20.16
N ALA A 336 -13.69 -37.92 20.54
CA ALA A 336 -15.06 -38.07 21.01
C ALA A 336 -15.96 -38.70 19.95
N LEU A 337 -15.92 -38.21 18.71
CA LEU A 337 -16.78 -38.66 17.62
C LEU A 337 -16.39 -40.04 17.04
N HIS A 338 -15.12 -40.21 16.65
CA HIS A 338 -14.68 -41.35 15.83
C HIS A 338 -14.01 -42.48 16.62
N VAL A 339 -13.55 -42.22 17.85
CA VAL A 339 -12.84 -43.23 18.65
C VAL A 339 -13.69 -43.71 19.81
N ARG A 340 -14.26 -42.78 20.59
CA ARG A 340 -15.07 -43.10 21.77
C ARG A 340 -16.56 -43.19 21.48
N HIS A 341 -17.01 -42.64 20.36
CA HIS A 341 -18.43 -42.50 20.02
C HIS A 341 -19.26 -41.85 21.15
N ALA A 342 -18.66 -40.86 21.82
CA ALA A 342 -19.24 -40.15 22.97
C ALA A 342 -20.19 -39.01 22.56
N CYS A 343 -20.13 -38.54 21.32
CA CYS A 343 -21.03 -37.55 20.75
C CYS A 343 -21.36 -37.87 19.28
N GLY A 344 -22.47 -37.32 18.79
CA GLY A 344 -22.83 -37.32 17.38
C GLY A 344 -22.22 -36.14 16.63
N ILE A 345 -22.11 -36.25 15.30
CA ILE A 345 -21.63 -35.13 14.46
C ILE A 345 -22.53 -33.89 14.57
N SER A 346 -23.82 -34.08 14.85
CA SER A 346 -24.79 -33.00 15.10
C SER A 346 -24.47 -32.14 16.32
N ASP A 347 -23.71 -32.69 17.28
CA ASP A 347 -23.36 -32.02 18.53
C ASP A 347 -22.13 -31.13 18.37
N ILE A 348 -21.47 -31.19 17.20
CA ILE A 348 -20.26 -30.46 16.86
C ILE A 348 -20.63 -29.35 15.87
N ASP A 349 -20.06 -28.16 16.04
CA ASP A 349 -20.27 -27.06 15.10
C ASP A 349 -19.91 -27.48 13.65
N LYS A 350 -20.80 -27.17 12.72
CA LYS A 350 -20.72 -27.50 11.30
C LYS A 350 -19.42 -27.02 10.65
N MET A 351 -18.81 -25.94 11.16
CA MET A 351 -17.53 -25.46 10.63
C MET A 351 -16.40 -26.50 10.73
N PHE A 352 -16.50 -27.45 11.66
CA PHE A 352 -15.48 -28.48 11.88
C PHE A 352 -15.75 -29.81 11.17
N HIS A 353 -16.97 -30.05 10.68
CA HIS A 353 -17.34 -31.33 10.05
C HIS A 353 -16.38 -31.73 8.90
N PRO A 354 -16.04 -30.84 7.95
CA PRO A 354 -15.14 -31.20 6.85
C PRO A 354 -13.75 -31.63 7.32
N HIS A 355 -13.29 -31.04 8.43
CA HIS A 355 -11.98 -31.30 9.01
C HIS A 355 -11.94 -32.66 9.70
N LEU A 356 -12.95 -32.97 10.51
CA LEU A 356 -13.08 -34.26 11.19
C LEU A 356 -13.17 -35.42 10.19
N TYR A 357 -13.97 -35.27 9.14
CA TYR A 357 -14.07 -36.29 8.08
C TYR A 357 -12.75 -36.46 7.32
N SER A 358 -12.06 -35.36 6.99
CA SER A 358 -10.75 -35.41 6.32
C SER A 358 -9.70 -36.12 7.18
N LEU A 359 -9.66 -35.82 8.47
CA LEU A 359 -8.77 -36.47 9.44
C LEU A 359 -9.09 -37.95 9.58
N HIS A 360 -10.38 -38.32 9.62
CA HIS A 360 -10.79 -39.71 9.66
C HIS A 360 -10.39 -40.49 8.42
N GLY A 361 -10.52 -39.88 7.23
CA GLY A 361 -10.02 -40.45 5.98
C GLY A 361 -8.50 -40.70 6.02
N GLN A 362 -7.73 -39.76 6.56
CA GLN A 362 -6.28 -39.94 6.75
C GLN A 362 -5.97 -41.07 7.73
N TYR A 363 -6.70 -41.16 8.84
CA TYR A 363 -6.56 -42.24 9.79
C TYR A 363 -6.79 -43.61 9.14
N ILE A 364 -7.91 -43.80 8.44
CA ILE A 364 -8.24 -45.05 7.75
C ILE A 364 -7.15 -45.43 6.76
N THR A 365 -6.70 -44.46 5.96
CA THR A 365 -5.80 -44.71 4.83
C THR A 365 -4.36 -44.96 5.25
N ARG A 366 -3.87 -44.30 6.32
CA ARG A 366 -2.44 -44.28 6.68
C ARG A 366 -2.12 -44.86 8.05
N LEU A 367 -2.93 -44.54 9.05
CA LEU A 367 -2.60 -44.82 10.45
C LEU A 367 -3.16 -46.18 10.91
N ARG A 368 -4.36 -46.54 10.44
CA ARG A 368 -5.05 -47.78 10.84
C ARG A 368 -4.25 -49.04 10.50
N ALA A 369 -3.72 -49.12 9.28
CA ALA A 369 -2.95 -50.28 8.83
C ALA A 369 -1.65 -50.48 9.63
N SER A 370 -1.08 -49.40 10.16
CA SER A 370 0.14 -49.42 10.98
C SER A 370 -0.13 -49.48 12.49
N GLY A 371 -1.38 -49.65 12.91
CA GLY A 371 -1.78 -49.68 14.32
C GLY A 371 -1.59 -48.34 15.05
N LYS A 372 -1.33 -47.25 14.33
CA LYS A 372 -1.10 -45.92 14.91
C LYS A 372 -2.42 -45.20 15.19
N LYS A 373 -2.42 -44.33 16.19
CA LYS A 373 -3.55 -43.45 16.53
C LYS A 373 -3.34 -42.06 15.91
N LEU A 374 -4.43 -41.37 15.62
CA LEU A 374 -4.40 -39.96 15.25
C LEU A 374 -4.11 -39.11 16.50
N THR A 375 -3.11 -38.25 16.40
CA THR A 375 -2.58 -37.38 17.46
C THR A 375 -2.86 -35.91 17.15
N ALA A 376 -2.65 -35.02 18.13
CA ALA A 376 -2.71 -33.58 17.90
C ALA A 376 -1.69 -33.12 16.84
N ASN A 377 -0.52 -33.79 16.74
CA ASN A 377 0.46 -33.49 15.69
C ASN A 377 -0.09 -33.78 14.28
N ASP A 378 -0.89 -34.83 14.11
CA ASP A 378 -1.54 -35.11 12.81
C ASP A 378 -2.54 -34.01 12.43
N VAL A 379 -3.23 -33.42 13.42
CA VAL A 379 -4.12 -32.26 13.22
C VAL A 379 -3.31 -31.02 12.84
N TYR A 380 -2.21 -30.75 13.54
CA TYR A 380 -1.26 -29.68 13.21
C TYR A 380 -0.79 -29.80 11.74
N GLU A 381 -0.32 -30.97 11.33
CA GLU A 381 0.15 -31.20 9.96
C GLU A 381 -0.97 -31.07 8.92
N TYR A 382 -2.19 -31.49 9.27
CA TYR A 382 -3.35 -31.34 8.41
C TYR A 382 -3.71 -29.86 8.18
N LEU A 383 -3.75 -29.05 9.25
CA LEU A 383 -4.04 -27.61 9.16
C LEU A 383 -2.94 -26.85 8.40
N HIS A 384 -1.68 -27.26 8.53
CA HIS A 384 -0.56 -26.69 7.74
C HIS A 384 -0.74 -26.87 6.23
N LYS A 385 -1.49 -27.89 5.81
CA LYS A 385 -1.76 -28.20 4.39
C LYS A 385 -3.07 -27.60 3.89
N GLN A 386 -3.87 -26.97 4.75
CA GLN A 386 -5.13 -26.33 4.34
C GLN A 386 -4.86 -24.94 3.74
N PRO A 387 -5.73 -24.46 2.83
CA PRO A 387 -5.71 -23.06 2.41
C PRO A 387 -5.75 -22.13 3.62
N TRP A 388 -4.85 -21.15 3.68
CA TRP A 388 -4.71 -20.24 4.82
C TRP A 388 -6.03 -19.53 5.16
N GLN A 389 -6.87 -19.23 4.17
CA GLN A 389 -8.17 -18.59 4.38
C GLN A 389 -9.09 -19.44 5.24
N ARG A 390 -9.07 -20.76 5.05
CA ARG A 390 -9.88 -21.70 5.83
C ARG A 390 -9.39 -21.77 7.27
N VAL A 391 -8.08 -21.79 7.47
CA VAL A 391 -7.47 -21.80 8.80
C VAL A 391 -7.73 -20.48 9.53
N ALA A 392 -7.59 -19.34 8.84
CA ALA A 392 -7.90 -18.02 9.37
C ALA A 392 -9.36 -17.91 9.80
N PHE A 393 -10.30 -18.42 9.01
CA PHE A 393 -11.71 -18.47 9.38
C PHE A 393 -11.96 -19.27 10.68
N LEU A 394 -11.41 -20.48 10.79
CA LEU A 394 -11.55 -21.30 12.00
C LEU A 394 -10.95 -20.61 13.23
N LEU A 395 -9.76 -20.04 13.07
CA LEU A 395 -9.05 -19.38 14.15
C LEU A 395 -9.81 -18.15 14.62
N GLN A 396 -10.29 -17.31 13.70
CA GLN A 396 -11.09 -16.13 14.02
C GLN A 396 -12.35 -16.50 14.81
N ARG A 397 -13.10 -17.53 14.39
CA ARG A 397 -14.29 -18.00 15.12
C ARG A 397 -13.97 -18.52 16.52
N THR A 398 -12.83 -19.16 16.67
CA THR A 398 -12.34 -19.67 17.96
C THR A 398 -11.99 -18.51 18.89
N GLU A 399 -11.26 -17.50 18.38
CA GLU A 399 -10.91 -16.29 19.12
C GLU A 399 -12.15 -15.48 19.53
N ASP A 400 -13.10 -15.26 18.61
CA ASP A 400 -14.35 -14.55 18.89
C ASP A 400 -15.15 -15.22 20.01
N THR A 401 -15.24 -16.56 19.99
CA THR A 401 -15.94 -17.32 21.02
C THR A 401 -15.27 -17.15 22.37
N TYR A 402 -13.93 -17.28 22.44
CA TYR A 402 -13.17 -17.05 23.67
C TYR A 402 -13.35 -15.63 24.22
N LEU A 403 -13.22 -14.62 23.35
CA LEU A 403 -13.37 -13.22 23.75
C LEU A 403 -14.80 -12.90 24.23
N SER A 404 -15.82 -13.54 23.66
CA SER A 404 -17.20 -13.38 24.10
C SER A 404 -17.42 -13.91 25.53
N LEU A 405 -16.78 -15.03 25.88
CA LEU A 405 -16.83 -15.61 27.22
C LEU A 405 -16.15 -14.69 28.24
N VAL A 406 -14.93 -14.22 27.94
CA VAL A 406 -14.19 -13.31 28.83
C VAL A 406 -14.99 -12.03 29.08
N ARG A 407 -15.62 -11.45 28.05
CA ARG A 407 -16.46 -10.25 28.19
C ARG A 407 -17.73 -10.47 29.00
N SER A 408 -18.22 -11.70 29.10
CA SER A 408 -19.41 -12.02 29.92
C SER A 408 -19.08 -12.23 31.40
N GLU A 409 -17.80 -12.41 31.73
CA GLU A 409 -17.29 -12.61 33.10
C GLU A 409 -16.77 -11.31 33.74
N THR A 410 -16.59 -10.24 32.95
CA THR A 410 -16.21 -8.88 33.37
C THR A 410 -17.40 -7.93 33.32
#